data_AF-A0A2P6W0B0-F1
#
_entry.id   AF-A0A2P6W0B0-F1
#
_cell.length_a   1.000
_cell.length_b   1.000
_cell.length_c   1.000
_cell.angle_alpha   90.00
_cell.angle_beta   90.00
_cell.angle_gamma   90.00
#
_symmetry.space_group_name_H-M   'P 1'
#
loop_
_entity.id
_entity.type
_entity.pdbx_description
1 polymer ?
#
loop_
_entity_poly.entity_id
_entity_poly.type
_entity_poly.pdbx_seq_one_letter_code
_entity_poly.pdbx_strand_id
1 'polypeptide(L)'
;MSENKDPGFLGKNILPWFHTPNTYKNNYEEQKFGHRDDTWHHFELFNGGWHEIQNRVEWYESPKIPRIYQDHVYIFKQNMDMGRPDETHYEENVDSRSFKSTIEKEDDLPSNRGKLRIKSTINTKTPPSGENDFAMVEYLVNTELKYNIPSGIDNLPRVIAYPLNRFFRWIFMMFIVHEMVDYDGEYAREKTTEYFQYLRKYHGEEPTQSKTRQSEFEPVPEEGIFFQ
;
A
#
# COMPACT_ATOMS: atom_id res chain seq x y z
N MET A 1 -0.92 17.81 45.77
CA MET A 1 0.30 18.06 44.98
C MET A 1 1.06 16.74 44.87
N SER A 2 0.85 15.96 43.81
CA SER A 2 1.75 14.85 43.50
C SER A 2 2.89 15.41 42.67
N GLU A 3 4.08 15.48 43.27
CA GLU A 3 5.30 15.83 42.56
C GLU A 3 5.44 14.89 41.35
N ASN A 4 5.35 15.42 40.13
CA ASN A 4 5.89 14.78 38.94
C ASN A 4 7.41 14.77 39.09
N LYS A 5 7.92 13.87 39.93
CA LYS A 5 9.35 13.56 39.97
C LYS A 5 9.65 12.84 38.67
N ASP A 6 10.34 13.56 37.79
CA ASP A 6 11.00 12.98 36.64
C ASP A 6 11.74 11.71 37.08
N PRO A 7 11.43 10.53 36.50
CA PRO A 7 12.02 9.29 36.97
C PRO A 7 13.55 9.36 36.88
N GLY A 8 14.25 8.87 37.91
CA GLY A 8 15.71 8.82 37.93
C GLY A 8 16.27 7.89 36.84
N PHE A 9 17.61 7.83 36.69
CA PHE A 9 18.29 7.01 35.68
C PHE A 9 17.79 5.55 35.63
N LEU A 10 17.63 4.91 36.80
CA LEU A 10 17.12 3.53 36.90
C LEU A 10 15.67 3.41 36.40
N GLY A 11 14.82 4.39 36.73
CA GLY A 11 13.43 4.47 36.24
C GLY A 11 13.33 4.72 34.75
N LYS A 12 14.20 5.55 34.19
CA LYS A 12 14.18 5.86 32.75
C LYS A 12 14.81 4.78 31.86
N ASN A 13 15.75 3.99 32.38
CA ASN A 13 16.60 3.13 31.53
C ASN A 13 16.57 1.63 31.86
N ILE A 14 16.25 1.22 33.09
CA ILE A 14 16.34 -0.19 33.52
C ILE A 14 14.95 -0.76 33.82
N LEU A 15 14.15 -0.10 34.64
CA LEU A 15 12.82 -0.57 35.01
C LEU A 15 11.90 -0.87 33.81
N PRO A 16 11.89 -0.07 32.71
CA PRO A 16 11.03 -0.33 31.56
C PRO A 16 11.26 -1.69 30.90
N TRP A 17 12.46 -2.27 31.02
CA TRP A 17 12.80 -3.59 30.44
C TRP A 17 12.16 -4.77 31.18
N PHE A 18 11.80 -4.58 32.44
CA PHE A 18 11.14 -5.62 33.26
C PHE A 18 9.61 -5.54 33.17
N HIS A 19 9.09 -4.58 32.42
CA HIS A 19 7.67 -4.41 32.20
C HIS A 19 7.26 -5.06 30.88
N THR A 20 6.02 -5.52 30.86
CA THR A 20 5.34 -6.01 29.66
C THR A 20 4.93 -4.80 28.80
N PRO A 21 5.09 -4.83 27.46
CA PRO A 21 4.62 -3.77 26.57
C PRO A 21 3.17 -3.35 26.82
N ASN A 22 2.85 -2.07 26.59
CA ASN A 22 1.49 -1.50 26.71
C ASN A 22 0.83 -1.62 28.10
N THR A 23 1.58 -1.83 29.18
CA THR A 23 1.02 -2.00 30.52
C THR A 23 1.02 -0.74 31.38
N TYR A 24 1.70 0.35 30.96
CA TYR A 24 1.78 1.58 31.74
C TYR A 24 1.12 2.79 31.06
N LYS A 25 0.59 3.71 31.90
CA LYS A 25 -0.16 4.91 31.49
C LYS A 25 0.70 6.11 31.08
N ASN A 26 1.99 6.12 31.41
CA ASN A 26 2.85 7.26 31.10
C ASN A 26 3.40 7.13 29.68
N ASN A 27 2.88 7.98 28.78
CA ASN A 27 3.27 8.05 27.36
C ASN A 27 4.79 8.07 27.14
N TYR A 28 5.58 8.61 28.07
CA TYR A 28 7.03 8.70 27.90
C TYR A 28 7.76 7.35 27.86
N GLU A 29 7.41 6.41 28.74
CA GLU A 29 8.06 5.09 28.77
C GLU A 29 7.62 4.24 27.59
N GLU A 30 6.32 4.25 27.26
CA GLU A 30 5.78 3.53 26.11
C GLU A 30 6.26 4.15 24.77
N GLN A 31 6.35 5.48 24.63
CA GLN A 31 6.87 6.11 23.40
C GLN A 31 8.35 5.78 23.15
N LYS A 32 9.16 5.69 24.22
CA LYS A 32 10.59 5.34 24.08
C LYS A 32 10.79 3.92 23.55
N PHE A 33 9.88 3.00 23.88
CA PHE A 33 9.97 1.60 23.50
C PHE A 33 9.00 1.18 22.41
N GLY A 34 8.03 2.01 22.00
CA GLY A 34 6.98 1.64 21.04
C GLY A 34 7.53 1.11 19.72
N HIS A 35 8.57 1.74 19.18
CA HIS A 35 9.28 1.21 18.01
C HIS A 35 9.96 -0.13 18.32
N ARG A 36 10.61 -0.29 19.48
CA ARG A 36 11.32 -1.54 19.85
C ARG A 36 10.39 -2.71 20.16
N ASP A 37 9.16 -2.41 20.57
CA ASP A 37 8.13 -3.39 20.88
C ASP A 37 7.45 -3.89 19.59
N ASP A 38 7.45 -3.10 18.50
CA ASP A 38 7.05 -3.55 17.17
C ASP A 38 8.21 -4.25 16.44
N THR A 39 8.06 -5.54 16.19
CA THR A 39 9.03 -6.36 15.45
C THR A 39 9.25 -5.89 14.02
N TRP A 40 8.25 -5.28 13.40
CA TRP A 40 8.18 -5.07 11.95
C TRP A 40 8.42 -3.63 11.52
N HIS A 41 8.50 -2.66 12.45
CA HIS A 41 8.63 -1.23 12.12
C HIS A 41 9.86 -0.86 11.27
N HIS A 42 10.90 -1.68 11.25
CA HIS A 42 12.08 -1.49 10.37
C HIS A 42 11.83 -1.94 8.92
N PHE A 43 10.79 -2.72 8.69
CA PHE A 43 10.37 -3.18 7.37
C PHE A 43 9.11 -2.43 7.00
N GLU A 44 9.27 -1.34 6.24
CA GLU A 44 8.15 -0.48 5.88
C GLU A 44 6.98 -1.28 5.32
N LEU A 45 7.23 -2.23 4.42
CA LEU A 45 6.18 -3.09 3.82
C LEU A 45 5.28 -3.81 4.84
N PHE A 46 5.80 -4.11 6.04
CA PHE A 46 5.13 -4.89 7.07
C PHE A 46 4.59 -4.06 8.24
N ASN A 47 4.71 -2.74 8.18
CA ASN A 47 4.23 -1.81 9.22
C ASN A 47 2.69 -1.61 9.22
N GLY A 48 1.94 -2.41 8.45
CA GLY A 48 0.49 -2.27 8.29
C GLY A 48 0.05 -1.08 7.42
N GLY A 49 0.99 -0.39 6.77
CA GLY A 49 0.74 0.65 5.77
C GLY A 49 0.47 0.09 4.37
N TRP A 50 0.05 0.99 3.48
CA TRP A 50 -0.09 0.71 2.04
C TRP A 50 1.18 1.13 1.31
N HIS A 51 1.70 0.25 0.48
CA HIS A 51 2.96 0.44 -0.23
C HIS A 51 2.75 0.31 -1.72
N GLU A 52 3.11 1.33 -2.48
CA GLU A 52 3.02 1.32 -3.94
C GLU A 52 4.05 0.33 -4.51
N ILE A 53 3.60 -0.59 -5.36
CA ILE A 53 4.45 -1.57 -6.06
C ILE A 53 4.64 -1.19 -7.52
N GLN A 54 3.59 -0.64 -8.13
CA GLN A 54 3.61 -0.26 -9.52
C GLN A 54 2.70 0.92 -9.78
N ASN A 55 3.20 1.82 -10.61
CA ASN A 55 2.45 2.92 -11.15
C ASN A 55 2.63 2.94 -12.68
N ARG A 56 1.52 2.96 -13.40
CA ARG A 56 1.54 3.00 -14.86
C ARG A 56 0.50 3.97 -15.36
N VAL A 57 0.92 4.74 -16.38
CA VAL A 57 0.10 5.74 -17.05
C VAL A 57 0.02 5.41 -18.53
N GLU A 58 -1.18 5.39 -19.07
CA GLU A 58 -1.44 5.23 -20.50
C GLU A 58 -2.46 6.26 -20.99
N TRP A 59 -2.26 6.75 -22.22
CA TRP A 59 -3.11 7.76 -22.84
C TRP A 59 -3.82 7.19 -24.06
N TYR A 60 -5.12 7.46 -24.18
CA TYR A 60 -5.97 6.96 -25.26
C TYR A 60 -6.75 8.10 -25.90
N GLU A 61 -6.98 7.97 -27.20
CA GLU A 61 -7.98 8.78 -27.90
C GLU A 61 -9.31 8.03 -27.81
N SER A 62 -10.25 8.57 -27.03
CA SER A 62 -11.53 7.90 -26.82
C SER A 62 -12.69 8.64 -27.46
N PRO A 63 -13.56 7.93 -28.22
CA PRO A 63 -14.72 8.54 -28.83
C PRO A 63 -15.97 8.57 -27.93
N LYS A 64 -15.92 8.02 -26.70
CA LYS A 64 -17.12 7.82 -25.84
C LYS A 64 -16.91 8.17 -24.37
N ILE A 65 -16.60 9.44 -24.11
CA ILE A 65 -16.20 9.95 -22.77
C ILE A 65 -17.27 9.76 -21.68
N PRO A 66 -18.58 9.96 -21.92
CA PRO A 66 -19.59 9.82 -20.86
C PRO A 66 -19.73 8.40 -20.31
N ARG A 67 -19.53 7.39 -21.17
CA ARG A 67 -19.68 5.98 -20.79
C ARG A 67 -18.46 5.40 -20.11
N ILE A 68 -17.26 5.95 -20.38
CA ILE A 68 -16.00 5.53 -19.75
C ILE A 68 -16.20 5.39 -18.24
N TYR A 69 -16.70 6.42 -17.59
CA TYR A 69 -16.79 6.40 -16.13
C TYR A 69 -17.83 5.41 -15.57
N GLN A 70 -18.93 5.20 -16.28
CA GLN A 70 -19.97 4.24 -15.87
C GLN A 70 -19.53 2.80 -16.13
N ASP A 71 -18.90 2.56 -17.28
CA ASP A 71 -18.45 1.25 -17.71
C ASP A 71 -17.21 0.78 -16.91
N HIS A 72 -16.36 1.72 -16.46
CA HIS A 72 -15.10 1.38 -15.78
C HIS A 72 -15.31 0.71 -14.41
N VAL A 73 -16.43 0.99 -13.74
CA VAL A 73 -16.85 0.31 -12.51
C VAL A 73 -17.09 -1.19 -12.74
N TYR A 74 -17.47 -1.60 -13.96
CA TYR A 74 -17.72 -3.01 -14.29
C TYR A 74 -16.46 -3.77 -14.69
N ILE A 75 -15.35 -3.08 -14.98
CA ILE A 75 -14.08 -3.69 -15.40
C ILE A 75 -13.56 -4.63 -14.33
N PHE A 76 -13.48 -4.13 -13.09
CA PHE A 76 -13.01 -4.88 -11.93
C PHE A 76 -13.80 -6.18 -11.75
N LYS A 77 -15.14 -6.07 -11.76
CA LYS A 77 -16.05 -7.20 -11.52
C LYS A 77 -16.09 -8.24 -12.65
N GLN A 78 -16.11 -7.81 -13.90
CA GLN A 78 -16.38 -8.71 -15.01
C GLN A 78 -15.11 -9.29 -15.65
N ASN A 79 -13.97 -8.60 -15.52
CA ASN A 79 -12.76 -8.95 -16.29
C ASN A 79 -11.53 -9.25 -15.42
N MET A 80 -11.51 -8.81 -14.16
CA MET A 80 -10.37 -9.04 -13.28
C MET A 80 -10.66 -10.01 -12.14
N ASP A 81 -11.90 -10.51 -12.07
CA ASP A 81 -12.44 -11.31 -10.96
C ASP A 81 -12.30 -10.64 -9.58
N MET A 82 -12.11 -9.32 -9.58
CA MET A 82 -12.08 -8.51 -8.36
C MET A 82 -13.51 -8.05 -8.08
N GLY A 83 -13.94 -8.00 -6.83
CA GLY A 83 -15.32 -7.61 -6.51
C GLY A 83 -15.73 -6.22 -7.06
N ARG A 84 -16.97 -5.79 -6.78
CA ARG A 84 -17.43 -4.45 -7.18
C ARG A 84 -16.53 -3.37 -6.52
N PRO A 85 -16.02 -2.37 -7.26
CA PRO A 85 -15.18 -1.31 -6.70
C PRO A 85 -16.00 -0.42 -5.77
N ASP A 86 -15.31 0.16 -4.81
CA ASP A 86 -15.95 0.72 -3.62
C ASP A 86 -16.43 2.17 -3.86
N GLU A 87 -15.72 2.99 -4.66
CA GLU A 87 -16.09 4.39 -4.90
C GLU A 87 -15.76 4.91 -6.31
N THR A 88 -16.50 5.93 -6.77
CA THR A 88 -16.21 6.72 -7.97
C THR A 88 -16.32 8.20 -7.60
N HIS A 89 -15.19 8.85 -7.36
CA HIS A 89 -15.16 10.28 -7.02
C HIS A 89 -14.93 11.11 -8.28
N TYR A 90 -15.84 12.02 -8.59
CA TYR A 90 -15.71 12.95 -9.72
C TYR A 90 -15.28 14.33 -9.22
N GLU A 91 -14.18 14.83 -9.77
CA GLU A 91 -13.64 16.16 -9.47
C GLU A 91 -13.47 16.94 -10.78
N GLU A 92 -13.86 18.22 -10.77
CA GLU A 92 -13.55 19.17 -11.83
C GLU A 92 -12.53 20.18 -11.31
N ASN A 93 -11.43 20.34 -12.04
CA ASN A 93 -10.48 21.42 -11.78
C ASN A 93 -11.02 22.71 -12.41
N VAL A 94 -11.33 23.71 -11.57
CA VAL A 94 -11.95 24.97 -11.98
C VAL A 94 -11.03 25.81 -12.89
N ASP A 95 -9.70 25.70 -12.72
CA ASP A 95 -8.72 26.49 -13.47
C ASP A 95 -8.45 25.89 -14.85
N SER A 96 -8.31 24.56 -14.93
CA SER A 96 -7.97 23.84 -16.17
C SER A 96 -9.17 23.26 -16.90
N ARG A 97 -10.38 23.28 -16.30
CA ARG A 97 -11.59 22.57 -16.74
C ARG A 97 -11.37 21.07 -17.00
N SER A 98 -10.39 20.47 -16.33
CA SER A 98 -10.11 19.05 -16.45
C SER A 98 -10.91 18.25 -15.43
N PHE A 99 -11.40 17.09 -15.85
CA PHE A 99 -12.15 16.15 -15.04
C PHE A 99 -11.26 15.01 -14.60
N LYS A 100 -11.38 14.64 -13.33
CA LYS A 100 -10.69 13.52 -12.71
C LYS A 100 -11.74 12.59 -12.08
N SER A 101 -11.59 11.30 -12.33
CA SER A 101 -12.36 10.26 -11.64
C SER A 101 -11.42 9.30 -10.94
N THR A 102 -11.66 9.00 -9.66
CA THR A 102 -10.88 7.99 -8.93
C THR A 102 -11.76 6.79 -8.63
N ILE A 103 -11.29 5.59 -8.99
CA ILE A 103 -11.93 4.30 -8.73
C ILE A 103 -10.94 3.44 -7.96
N GLU A 104 -11.37 2.84 -6.86
CA GLU A 104 -10.53 1.96 -6.07
C GLU A 104 -11.20 0.62 -5.75
N LYS A 105 -10.36 -0.42 -5.67
CA LYS A 105 -10.77 -1.74 -5.19
C LYS A 105 -9.70 -2.35 -4.30
N GLU A 106 -10.13 -2.85 -3.15
CA GLU A 106 -9.34 -3.73 -2.29
C GLU A 106 -9.71 -5.20 -2.51
N ASP A 107 -8.71 -6.07 -2.51
CA ASP A 107 -8.86 -7.52 -2.57
C ASP A 107 -7.84 -8.21 -1.65
N ASP A 108 -8.05 -9.47 -1.32
CA ASP A 108 -7.10 -10.24 -0.52
C ASP A 108 -5.92 -10.71 -1.39
N LEU A 109 -4.70 -10.68 -0.83
CA LEU A 109 -3.53 -11.24 -1.50
C LEU A 109 -3.64 -12.77 -1.57
N PRO A 110 -3.11 -13.42 -2.63
CA PRO A 110 -3.07 -14.88 -2.74
C PRO A 110 -2.41 -15.57 -1.52
N SER A 111 -1.42 -14.93 -0.89
CA SER A 111 -0.81 -15.43 0.35
C SER A 111 -1.76 -15.46 1.55
N ASN A 112 -2.94 -14.83 1.48
CA ASN A 112 -3.91 -14.59 2.55
C ASN A 112 -3.34 -13.83 3.76
N ARG A 113 -2.20 -13.16 3.59
CA ARG A 113 -1.48 -12.42 4.66
C ARG A 113 -1.51 -10.92 4.49
N GLY A 114 -2.18 -10.44 3.46
CA GLY A 114 -2.29 -9.02 3.18
C GLY A 114 -3.42 -8.74 2.20
N LYS A 115 -3.46 -7.48 1.78
CA LYS A 115 -4.43 -6.93 0.86
C LYS A 115 -3.73 -6.29 -0.31
N LEU A 116 -4.33 -6.47 -1.48
CA LEU A 116 -4.05 -5.74 -2.70
C LEU A 116 -5.01 -4.58 -2.79
N ARG A 117 -4.55 -3.43 -3.27
CA ARG A 117 -5.42 -2.34 -3.68
C ARG A 117 -5.00 -1.84 -5.05
N ILE A 118 -5.98 -1.71 -5.93
CA ILE A 118 -5.80 -1.09 -7.24
C ILE A 118 -6.58 0.22 -7.24
N LYS A 119 -5.88 1.33 -7.48
CA LYS A 119 -6.44 2.66 -7.66
C LYS A 119 -6.28 3.09 -9.10
N SER A 120 -7.40 3.23 -9.81
CA SER A 120 -7.42 3.80 -11.14
C SER A 120 -7.91 5.25 -11.08
N THR A 121 -7.13 6.14 -11.66
CA THR A 121 -7.49 7.54 -11.87
C THR A 121 -7.66 7.78 -13.38
N ILE A 122 -8.78 8.36 -13.76
CA ILE A 122 -9.13 8.71 -15.14
C ILE A 122 -9.15 10.24 -15.24
N ASN A 123 -8.22 10.82 -16.00
CA ASN A 123 -8.14 12.25 -16.23
C ASN A 123 -8.52 12.59 -17.68
N THR A 124 -9.29 13.65 -17.89
CA THR A 124 -9.62 14.16 -19.23
C THR A 124 -9.90 15.67 -19.18
N LYS A 125 -9.91 16.33 -20.34
CA LYS A 125 -10.29 17.75 -20.46
C LYS A 125 -11.77 17.96 -20.83
N THR A 126 -12.52 16.87 -20.95
CA THR A 126 -13.90 16.89 -21.45
C THR A 126 -14.88 16.43 -20.37
N PRO A 127 -16.03 17.11 -20.20
CA PRO A 127 -16.99 16.72 -19.17
C PRO A 127 -17.56 15.30 -19.40
N PRO A 128 -17.87 14.57 -18.32
CA PRO A 128 -18.50 13.25 -18.37
C PRO A 128 -19.95 13.26 -18.89
N SER A 129 -20.51 14.42 -19.26
CA SER A 129 -21.91 14.59 -19.67
C SER A 129 -22.13 15.06 -21.13
N GLY A 130 -21.07 15.22 -21.93
CA GLY A 130 -21.16 15.83 -23.27
C GLY A 130 -21.24 14.86 -24.46
N GLU A 131 -21.87 15.30 -25.56
CA GLU A 131 -21.85 14.67 -26.89
C GLU A 131 -20.54 14.98 -27.65
N ASN A 132 -19.38 14.84 -27.00
CA ASN A 132 -18.10 15.09 -27.68
C ASN A 132 -17.58 13.80 -28.30
N ASP A 133 -17.31 13.86 -29.61
CA ASP A 133 -16.94 12.71 -30.43
C ASP A 133 -15.50 12.21 -30.22
N PHE A 134 -14.61 13.02 -29.61
CA PHE A 134 -13.22 12.61 -29.35
C PHE A 134 -12.61 13.39 -28.16
N ALA A 135 -11.97 12.69 -27.22
CA ALA A 135 -11.05 13.31 -26.27
C ALA A 135 -9.89 12.40 -25.88
N MET A 136 -8.78 13.05 -25.55
CA MET A 136 -7.66 12.38 -24.91
C MET A 136 -8.04 12.05 -23.45
N VAL A 137 -7.86 10.79 -23.08
CA VAL A 137 -8.10 10.26 -21.75
C VAL A 137 -6.81 9.66 -21.22
N GLU A 138 -6.42 10.09 -20.03
CA GLU A 138 -5.27 9.58 -19.31
C GLU A 138 -5.74 8.62 -18.23
N TYR A 139 -5.19 7.42 -18.22
CA TYR A 139 -5.41 6.42 -17.19
C TYR A 139 -4.14 6.24 -16.38
N LEU A 140 -4.23 6.57 -15.10
CA LEU A 140 -3.21 6.29 -14.11
C LEU A 140 -3.70 5.11 -13.26
N VAL A 141 -2.91 4.05 -13.17
CA VAL A 141 -3.23 2.88 -12.35
C VAL A 141 -2.10 2.65 -11.38
N ASN A 142 -2.43 2.73 -10.10
CA ASN A 142 -1.53 2.48 -8.99
C ASN A 142 -1.95 1.19 -8.30
N THR A 143 -0.97 0.33 -8.06
CA THR A 143 -1.16 -0.93 -7.38
C THR A 143 -0.37 -0.91 -6.08
N GLU A 144 -1.08 -1.05 -4.97
CA GLU A 144 -0.56 -0.96 -3.62
C GLU A 144 -0.76 -2.29 -2.89
N LEU A 145 0.20 -2.67 -2.05
CA LEU A 145 0.11 -3.82 -1.15
C LEU A 145 0.12 -3.38 0.30
N LYS A 146 -0.59 -4.12 1.13
CA LYS A 146 -0.55 -3.99 2.59
C LYS A 146 -0.51 -5.37 3.22
N TYR A 147 0.49 -5.65 4.04
CA TYR A 147 0.51 -6.88 4.81
C TYR A 147 -0.11 -6.69 6.19
N ASN A 148 -0.82 -7.73 6.66
CA ASN A 148 -1.32 -7.84 8.02
C ASN A 148 -0.46 -8.87 8.76
N ILE A 149 0.70 -8.42 9.26
CA ILE A 149 1.59 -9.30 10.01
C ILE A 149 1.22 -9.23 11.51
N PRO A 150 1.13 -10.38 12.21
CA PRO A 150 0.89 -10.39 13.65
C PRO A 150 1.95 -9.58 14.39
N SER A 151 1.51 -8.81 15.38
CA SER A 151 2.41 -8.10 16.29
C SER A 151 3.33 -9.08 17.01
N GLY A 152 4.53 -8.63 17.36
CA GLY A 152 5.49 -9.41 18.14
C GLY A 152 4.93 -9.82 19.51
N ILE A 153 5.67 -10.67 20.22
CA ILE A 153 5.34 -11.09 21.59
C ILE A 153 5.31 -9.84 22.48
N ASP A 154 4.14 -9.54 23.03
CA ASP A 154 3.87 -8.35 23.84
C ASP A 154 3.44 -8.69 25.27
N ASN A 155 3.24 -9.96 25.59
CA ASN A 155 2.74 -10.43 26.89
C ASN A 155 3.87 -10.78 27.89
N LEU A 156 5.13 -10.82 27.45
CA LEU A 156 6.30 -11.06 28.28
C LEU A 156 7.02 -9.75 28.65
N PRO A 157 7.80 -9.72 29.76
CA PRO A 157 8.70 -8.61 30.03
C PRO A 157 9.65 -8.34 28.85
N ARG A 158 9.89 -7.07 28.51
CA ARG A 158 10.70 -6.66 27.35
C ARG A 158 12.07 -7.31 27.27
N VAL A 159 12.72 -7.57 28.41
CA VAL A 159 14.02 -8.26 28.47
C VAL A 159 13.99 -9.66 27.85
N ILE A 160 12.84 -10.33 27.87
CA ILE A 160 12.61 -11.64 27.26
C ILE A 160 11.97 -11.49 25.88
N ALA A 161 10.95 -10.63 25.76
CA ALA A 161 10.22 -10.44 24.52
C ALA A 161 11.13 -9.95 23.38
N TYR A 162 12.00 -8.97 23.65
CA TYR A 162 12.85 -8.34 22.63
C TYR A 162 13.79 -9.33 21.89
N PRO A 163 14.61 -10.16 22.57
CA PRO A 163 15.45 -11.12 21.87
C PRO A 163 14.65 -12.18 21.11
N LEU A 164 13.51 -12.64 21.65
CA LEU A 164 12.62 -13.60 20.96
C LEU A 164 12.04 -12.99 19.68
N ASN A 165 11.50 -11.78 19.78
CA ASN A 165 10.96 -10.99 18.69
C ASN A 165 11.99 -10.77 17.57
N ARG A 166 13.24 -10.43 17.94
CA ARG A 166 14.34 -10.32 16.98
C ARG A 166 14.65 -11.64 16.26
N PHE A 167 14.60 -12.76 16.99
CA PHE A 167 14.82 -14.09 16.42
C PHE A 167 13.68 -14.52 15.47
N PHE A 168 12.42 -14.37 15.88
CA PHE A 168 11.27 -14.66 15.03
C PHE A 168 11.28 -13.85 13.75
N ARG A 169 11.58 -12.55 13.86
CA ARG A 169 11.76 -11.67 12.70
C ARG A 169 12.83 -12.19 11.75
N TRP A 170 14.00 -12.56 12.28
CA TRP A 170 15.10 -13.08 11.47
C TRP A 170 14.69 -14.35 10.71
N ILE A 171 14.04 -15.31 11.38
CA ILE A 171 13.55 -16.53 10.72
C ILE A 171 12.51 -16.19 9.64
N PHE A 172 11.55 -15.32 9.96
CA PHE A 172 10.51 -14.93 9.02
C PHE A 172 11.09 -14.32 7.74
N MET A 173 12.07 -13.41 7.89
CA MET A 173 12.76 -12.79 6.75
C MET A 173 13.52 -13.81 5.90
N MET A 174 14.21 -14.77 6.53
CA MET A 174 15.05 -15.73 5.81
C MET A 174 14.27 -16.73 4.97
N PHE A 175 13.03 -17.06 5.35
CA PHE A 175 12.31 -18.21 4.77
C PHE A 175 10.98 -17.87 4.12
N ILE A 176 10.28 -16.83 4.56
CA ILE A 176 8.88 -16.60 4.16
C ILE A 176 8.76 -15.34 3.31
N VAL A 177 9.54 -14.30 3.61
CA VAL A 177 9.37 -12.99 2.98
C VAL A 177 9.67 -13.00 1.50
N HIS A 178 10.77 -13.61 1.08
CA HIS A 178 11.17 -13.60 -0.32
C HIS A 178 10.11 -14.27 -1.20
N GLU A 179 9.68 -15.47 -0.82
CA GLU A 179 8.66 -16.22 -1.57
C GLU A 179 7.31 -15.50 -1.55
N MET A 180 6.90 -14.96 -0.41
CA MET A 180 5.61 -14.27 -0.26
C MET A 180 5.57 -12.97 -1.06
N VAL A 181 6.61 -12.13 -0.95
CA VAL A 181 6.65 -10.81 -1.60
C VAL A 181 6.79 -10.93 -3.11
N ASP A 182 7.60 -11.88 -3.59
CA ASP A 182 7.74 -12.10 -5.03
C ASP A 182 6.43 -12.60 -5.62
N TYR A 183 5.80 -13.60 -5.00
CA TYR A 183 4.56 -14.19 -5.49
C TYR A 183 3.40 -13.18 -5.49
N ASP A 184 3.20 -12.48 -4.37
CA ASP A 184 2.15 -11.46 -4.25
C ASP A 184 2.44 -10.23 -5.14
N GLY A 185 3.72 -9.89 -5.31
CA GLY A 185 4.18 -8.81 -6.20
C GLY A 185 3.96 -9.12 -7.68
N GLU A 186 4.21 -10.37 -8.10
CA GLU A 186 3.88 -10.86 -9.44
C GLU A 186 2.36 -10.81 -9.69
N TYR A 187 1.57 -11.32 -8.76
CA TYR A 187 0.11 -11.26 -8.83
C TYR A 187 -0.40 -9.80 -8.98
N ALA A 188 0.15 -8.88 -8.19
CA ALA A 188 -0.19 -7.45 -8.27
C ALA A 188 0.14 -6.84 -9.65
N ARG A 189 1.29 -7.21 -10.23
CA ARG A 189 1.71 -6.78 -11.58
C ARG A 189 0.83 -7.37 -12.68
N GLU A 190 0.43 -8.63 -12.55
CA GLU A 190 -0.50 -9.29 -13.45
C GLU A 190 -1.85 -8.56 -13.46
N LYS A 191 -2.43 -8.26 -12.30
CA LYS A 191 -3.68 -7.50 -12.20
C LYS A 191 -3.59 -6.11 -12.82
N THR A 192 -2.48 -5.41 -12.63
CA THR A 192 -2.25 -4.12 -13.28
C THR A 192 -2.24 -4.29 -14.82
N THR A 193 -1.61 -5.34 -15.31
CA THR A 193 -1.52 -5.64 -16.75
C THR A 193 -2.87 -6.04 -17.33
N GLU A 194 -3.65 -6.88 -16.63
CA GLU A 194 -5.03 -7.26 -17.01
C GLU A 194 -5.92 -6.02 -17.17
N TYR A 195 -5.81 -5.05 -16.25
CA TYR A 195 -6.57 -3.80 -16.34
C TYR A 195 -6.25 -3.03 -17.62
N PHE A 196 -4.96 -2.86 -17.96
CA PHE A 196 -4.58 -2.16 -19.20
C PHE A 196 -4.91 -2.94 -20.47
N GLN A 197 -4.81 -4.27 -20.46
CA GLN A 197 -5.26 -5.08 -21.60
C GLN A 197 -6.76 -4.87 -21.87
N TYR A 198 -7.56 -4.75 -20.81
CA TYR A 198 -8.95 -4.38 -20.96
C TYR A 198 -9.12 -2.97 -21.52
N LEU A 199 -8.40 -1.97 -21.00
CA LEU A 199 -8.48 -0.59 -21.51
C LEU A 199 -8.22 -0.52 -23.02
N ARG A 200 -7.19 -1.22 -23.49
CA ARG A 200 -6.88 -1.33 -24.93
C ARG A 200 -8.02 -1.97 -25.71
N LYS A 201 -8.60 -3.05 -25.20
CA LYS A 201 -9.78 -3.69 -25.82
C LYS A 201 -11.00 -2.77 -25.83
N TYR A 202 -11.20 -1.97 -24.78
CA TYR A 202 -12.31 -1.03 -24.66
C TYR A 202 -12.20 0.10 -25.67
N HIS A 203 -11.02 0.72 -25.80
CA HIS A 203 -10.77 1.78 -26.78
C HIS A 203 -10.61 1.24 -28.20
N GLY A 204 -10.28 -0.04 -28.36
CA GLY A 204 -10.05 -0.68 -29.66
C GLY A 204 -8.71 -0.32 -30.30
N GLU A 205 -7.84 0.36 -29.55
CA GLU A 205 -6.58 0.92 -30.03
C GLU A 205 -5.47 0.74 -28.97
N GLU A 206 -4.23 0.69 -29.43
CA GLU A 206 -3.05 0.76 -28.55
C GLU A 206 -2.91 2.18 -27.98
N PRO A 207 -2.34 2.33 -26.77
CA PRO A 207 -2.22 3.64 -26.17
C PRO A 207 -1.30 4.54 -26.99
N THR A 208 -1.72 5.79 -27.19
CA THR A 208 -0.95 6.81 -27.91
C THR A 208 0.40 7.09 -27.25
N GLN A 209 0.46 7.00 -25.93
CA GLN A 209 1.67 7.10 -25.12
C GLN A 209 1.56 6.14 -23.93
N SER A 210 2.70 5.72 -23.37
CA SER A 210 2.75 5.00 -22.10
C SER A 210 3.96 5.44 -21.29
N LYS A 211 3.79 5.52 -19.96
CA LYS A 211 4.86 5.73 -19.00
C LYS A 211 4.65 4.78 -17.84
N THR A 212 5.68 4.02 -17.50
CA THR A 212 5.66 3.14 -16.33
C THR A 212 6.72 3.63 -15.36
N ARG A 213 6.33 3.84 -14.11
CA ARG A 213 7.28 3.95 -13.00
C ARG A 213 7.09 2.69 -12.16
N GLN A 214 8.03 1.77 -12.28
CA GLN A 214 8.19 0.76 -11.25
C GLN A 214 8.85 1.48 -10.08
N SER A 215 8.27 1.43 -8.89
CA SER A 215 9.11 1.42 -7.71
C SER A 215 9.91 0.13 -7.86
N GLU A 216 11.16 0.24 -8.29
CA GLU A 216 12.04 -0.92 -8.27
C GLU A 216 11.99 -1.44 -6.83
N PHE A 217 11.48 -2.67 -6.67
CA PHE A 217 11.67 -3.41 -5.43
C PHE A 217 13.13 -3.84 -5.44
N GLU A 218 14.03 -2.86 -5.32
CA GLU A 218 15.39 -3.13 -4.91
C GLU A 218 15.27 -3.54 -3.44
N PRO A 219 15.62 -4.78 -3.05
CA PRO A 219 15.93 -5.02 -1.66
C PRO A 219 17.09 -4.07 -1.32
N VAL A 220 16.78 -2.97 -0.64
CA VAL A 220 17.73 -1.91 -0.32
C VAL A 220 18.98 -2.56 0.30
N PRO A 221 20.15 -2.54 -0.37
CA PRO A 221 21.33 -3.19 0.15
C PRO A 221 22.04 -2.25 1.11
N GLU A 222 21.35 -1.58 2.04
CA GLU A 222 22.01 -0.56 2.87
C GLU A 222 21.22 -0.15 4.12
N GLU A 223 21.02 -1.06 5.07
CA GLU A 223 21.10 -0.69 6.50
C GLU A 223 21.73 -1.83 7.31
N GLY A 224 23.03 -1.70 7.60
CA GLY A 224 23.64 -2.34 8.76
C GLY A 224 24.87 -3.20 8.47
N ILE A 225 26.03 -2.60 8.74
CA ILE A 225 27.35 -3.23 8.89
C ILE A 225 27.24 -4.48 9.78
N PHE A 226 27.66 -5.64 9.29
CA PHE A 226 27.88 -6.84 10.10
C PHE A 226 29.37 -6.94 10.52
N PHE A 227 29.62 -6.53 11.76
CA PHE A 227 30.72 -6.85 12.70
C PHE A 227 32.13 -7.23 12.20
N GLN A 228 33.10 -6.46 12.71
CA GLN A 228 34.58 -6.58 12.76
C GLN A 228 35.37 -6.30 11.48
#